data_AF-X0W811-F1
#
_entry.id   AF-X0W811-F1
#
_cell.length_a   1.000
_cell.length_b   1.000
_cell.length_c   1.000
_cell.angle_alpha   90.00
_cell.angle_beta   90.00
_cell.angle_gamma   90.00
#
_symmetry.space_group_name_H-M   'P 1'
#
loop_
_entity.id
_entity.type
_entity.pdbx_description
1 polymer ?
#
loop_
_entity_poly.entity_id
_entity_poly.type
_entity_poly.pdbx_seq_one_letter_code
_entity_poly.pdbx_strand_id
1 'polypeptide(L)'
;LTRGDTPKLLVATPGARVKVEPSTVIRGSLFPPVESDLCQAAQDEYELFVRVQRLATEDLYGGKLCAALDRQHPRDLFDIRQLHDAGEIPDGIRQAYVVYLAGHRRPITELLAPNRKPIEDLYAHHFAGMTHQPIELEKLEAARTRLFEWAATALSEDERMFLLSIKQGEPDWARLPFENLDQWPAIQWKLHNVRQMSTRAHKAALNRLRDVLEV
;
A
#
# COMPACT_ATOMS: atom_id res chain seq x y z
N LEU A 1 15.40 11.16 21.53
CA LEU A 1 14.10 11.01 20.84
C LEU A 1 13.64 12.40 20.44
N THR A 2 13.80 12.76 19.17
CA THR A 2 13.30 14.01 18.59
C THR A 2 11.78 13.94 18.47
N ARG A 3 11.06 15.02 18.84
CA ARG A 3 9.62 15.15 18.58
C ARG A 3 9.39 15.02 17.07
N GLY A 4 8.71 13.96 16.63
CA GLY A 4 8.28 13.81 15.23
C GLY A 4 8.55 12.43 14.61
N ASP A 5 9.49 11.66 15.16
CA ASP A 5 9.77 10.30 14.65
C ASP A 5 8.88 9.26 15.34
N THR A 6 8.26 8.39 14.54
CA THR A 6 7.56 7.19 15.03
C THR A 6 8.51 6.38 15.92
N PRO A 7 8.12 6.03 17.16
CA PRO A 7 9.02 5.35 18.10
C PRO A 7 9.48 4.03 17.50
N LYS A 8 10.80 3.80 17.46
CA LYS A 8 11.40 2.55 16.98
C LYS A 8 12.03 1.82 18.16
N LEU A 9 11.82 0.51 18.24
CA LEU A 9 12.51 -0.35 19.19
C LEU A 9 13.67 -1.04 18.48
N LEU A 10 14.89 -0.84 18.99
CA LEU A 10 16.08 -1.53 18.53
C LEU A 10 16.46 -2.59 19.56
N VAL A 11 16.39 -3.86 19.16
CA VAL A 11 16.84 -5.00 19.96
C VAL A 11 18.15 -5.48 19.35
N ALA A 12 19.20 -5.64 20.16
CA ALA A 12 20.52 -6.02 19.67
C ALA A 12 21.15 -7.08 20.58
N THR A 13 21.83 -8.04 19.95
CA THR A 13 22.75 -8.99 20.55
C THR A 13 24.11 -8.85 19.86
N PRO A 14 25.20 -9.50 20.33
CA PRO A 14 26.49 -9.45 19.62
C PRO A 14 26.43 -9.93 18.16
N GLY A 15 25.50 -10.84 17.82
CA GLY A 15 25.39 -11.44 16.49
C GLY A 15 24.24 -10.94 15.62
N ALA A 16 23.31 -10.12 16.15
CA ALA A 16 22.13 -9.69 15.41
C ALA A 16 21.59 -8.34 15.89
N ARG A 17 20.93 -7.63 14.98
CA ARG A 17 20.20 -6.41 15.27
C ARG A 17 18.82 -6.45 14.65
N VAL A 18 17.79 -6.36 15.47
CA VAL A 18 16.38 -6.33 15.07
C VAL A 18 15.82 -4.94 15.29
N LYS A 19 15.24 -4.35 14.25
CA LYS A 19 14.56 -3.05 14.30
C LYS A 19 13.06 -3.27 14.17
N VAL A 20 12.31 -2.89 15.21
CA VAL A 20 10.85 -2.97 15.25
C VAL A 20 10.27 -1.57 15.06
N GLU A 21 9.46 -1.41 14.01
CA GLU A 21 8.86 -0.12 13.62
C GLU A 21 7.32 -0.25 13.67
N PRO A 22 6.66 0.16 14.77
CA PRO A 22 5.20 0.18 14.84
C PRO A 22 4.62 1.22 13.88
N SER A 23 3.57 0.88 13.14
CA SER A 23 2.79 1.86 12.36
C SER A 23 1.90 2.68 13.29
N THR A 24 2.07 4.01 13.32
CA THR A 24 1.28 4.92 14.17
C THR A 24 0.15 5.62 13.43
N VAL A 25 0.16 5.58 12.09
CA VAL A 25 -0.76 6.34 11.22
C VAL A 25 -1.84 5.43 10.63
N ILE A 26 -1.44 4.34 10.00
CA ILE A 26 -2.37 3.30 9.55
C ILE A 26 -2.50 2.33 10.72
N ARG A 27 -3.53 2.54 11.55
CA ARG A 27 -3.89 1.69 12.67
C ARG A 27 -5.11 0.87 12.29
N GLY A 28 -5.09 -0.42 12.66
CA GLY A 28 -6.12 -1.38 12.29
C GLY A 28 -5.78 -2.15 11.01
N SER A 29 -6.64 -3.12 10.70
CA SER A 29 -6.63 -3.94 9.49
C SER A 29 -8.06 -4.03 8.98
N LEU A 30 -8.25 -4.05 7.66
CA LEU A 30 -9.57 -4.15 7.03
C LEU A 30 -10.14 -5.54 7.20
N PHE A 31 -9.26 -6.53 7.09
CA PHE A 31 -9.55 -7.92 7.33
C PHE A 31 -9.00 -8.33 8.70
N PRO A 32 -9.63 -9.32 9.37
CA PRO A 32 -9.09 -9.86 10.61
C PRO A 32 -7.65 -10.38 10.43
N PRO A 33 -6.74 -10.16 11.39
CA PRO A 33 -5.43 -10.77 11.37
C PRO A 33 -5.51 -12.30 11.26
N VAL A 34 -4.55 -12.89 10.58
CA VAL A 34 -4.48 -14.34 10.38
C VAL A 34 -3.26 -14.91 11.07
N GLU A 35 -3.39 -16.13 11.60
CA GLU A 35 -2.23 -16.89 12.05
C GLU A 35 -1.44 -17.40 10.85
N SER A 36 -0.11 -17.35 10.94
CA SER A 36 0.78 -17.85 9.92
C SER A 36 1.95 -18.57 10.56
N ASP A 37 2.25 -19.73 9.99
CA ASP A 37 3.46 -20.46 10.33
C ASP A 37 4.66 -19.84 9.62
N LEU A 38 5.84 -20.01 10.23
CA LEU A 38 7.11 -19.73 9.59
C LEU A 38 7.21 -20.54 8.28
N CYS A 39 7.82 -19.99 7.23
CA CYS A 39 7.93 -20.72 5.97
C CYS A 39 8.78 -21.99 6.14
N GLN A 40 8.46 -23.04 5.38
CA GLN A 40 9.13 -24.35 5.51
C GLN A 40 10.65 -24.24 5.44
N ALA A 41 11.17 -23.45 4.49
CA ALA A 41 12.61 -23.25 4.33
C ALA A 41 13.29 -22.70 5.60
N ALA A 42 12.64 -21.80 6.34
CA ALA A 42 13.19 -21.28 7.59
C ALA A 42 12.98 -22.25 8.76
N GLN A 43 11.91 -23.04 8.75
CA GLN A 43 11.76 -24.12 9.74
C GLN A 43 12.84 -25.18 9.59
N ASP A 44 13.17 -25.56 8.34
CA ASP A 44 14.20 -26.55 8.04
C ASP A 44 15.60 -26.03 8.40
N GLU A 45 15.92 -24.78 8.05
CA GLU A 45 17.23 -24.17 8.30
C GLU A 45 17.49 -23.93 9.79
N TYR A 46 16.47 -23.47 10.54
CA TYR A 46 16.64 -23.09 11.94
C TYR A 46 16.14 -24.15 12.93
N GLU A 47 15.63 -25.27 12.43
CA GLU A 47 15.01 -26.36 13.21
C GLU A 47 13.96 -25.83 14.23
N LEU A 48 13.23 -24.79 13.83
CA LEU A 48 12.36 -24.02 14.72
C LEU A 48 10.98 -23.81 14.09
N PHE A 49 9.94 -24.22 14.82
CA PHE A 49 8.56 -23.84 14.51
C PHE A 49 8.19 -22.56 15.23
N VAL A 50 7.65 -21.59 14.47
CA VAL A 50 7.08 -20.36 15.03
C VAL A 50 5.75 -20.09 14.33
N ARG A 51 4.72 -19.78 15.13
CA ARG A 51 3.43 -19.27 14.66
C ARG A 51 3.25 -17.84 15.14
N VAL A 52 2.89 -16.94 14.25
CA VAL A 52 2.66 -15.53 14.56
C VAL A 52 1.37 -15.03 13.93
N GLN A 53 0.78 -13.98 14.53
CA GLN A 53 -0.26 -13.22 13.87
C GLN A 53 0.35 -12.28 12.84
N ARG A 54 -0.22 -12.27 11.64
CA ARG A 54 0.12 -11.32 10.57
C ARG A 54 -1.13 -10.66 10.02
N LEU A 55 -0.94 -9.59 9.26
CA LEU A 55 -2.02 -9.05 8.43
C LEU A 55 -2.52 -10.12 7.45
N ALA A 56 -3.82 -10.09 7.18
CA ALA A 56 -4.41 -10.82 6.09
C ALA A 56 -3.72 -10.45 4.77
N THR A 57 -3.76 -11.35 3.80
CA THR A 57 -3.05 -11.18 2.52
C THR A 57 -3.59 -9.94 1.77
N GLU A 58 -4.88 -9.68 1.91
CA GLU A 58 -5.63 -8.54 1.41
C GLU A 58 -5.03 -7.21 1.90
N ASP A 59 -4.94 -7.02 3.21
CA ASP A 59 -4.34 -5.83 3.81
C ASP A 59 -2.86 -5.69 3.47
N LEU A 60 -2.11 -6.80 3.51
CA LEU A 60 -0.68 -6.82 3.21
C LEU A 60 -0.41 -6.31 1.80
N TYR A 61 -1.08 -6.88 0.79
CA TYR A 61 -0.87 -6.46 -0.60
C TYR A 61 -1.58 -5.15 -0.93
N GLY A 62 -2.73 -4.84 -0.34
CA GLY A 62 -3.38 -3.54 -0.48
C GLY A 62 -2.45 -2.39 -0.08
N GLY A 63 -1.77 -2.53 1.07
CA GLY A 63 -0.75 -1.59 1.51
C GLY A 63 0.50 -1.57 0.60
N LYS A 64 0.98 -2.73 0.16
CA LYS A 64 2.15 -2.83 -0.76
C LYS A 64 1.87 -2.17 -2.12
N LEU A 65 0.67 -2.30 -2.66
CA LEU A 65 0.24 -1.64 -3.90
C LEU A 65 0.33 -0.12 -3.76
N CYS A 66 -0.25 0.46 -2.69
CA CYS A 66 -0.13 1.90 -2.43
C CYS A 66 1.34 2.34 -2.27
N ALA A 67 2.14 1.55 -1.56
CA ALA A 67 3.53 1.87 -1.32
C ALA A 67 4.39 1.82 -2.59
N ALA A 68 4.15 0.83 -3.46
CA ALA A 68 4.81 0.69 -4.75
C ALA A 68 4.42 1.84 -5.71
N LEU A 69 3.15 2.25 -5.73
CA LEU A 69 2.68 3.40 -6.53
C LEU A 69 3.28 4.73 -6.04
N ASP A 70 3.35 4.96 -4.72
CA ASP A 70 3.95 6.18 -4.15
C ASP A 70 5.48 6.19 -4.33
N ARG A 71 6.18 5.14 -3.91
CA ARG A 71 7.65 5.14 -3.78
C ARG A 71 8.37 4.57 -5.00
N GLN A 72 7.78 3.59 -5.69
CA GLN A 72 8.40 2.81 -6.77
C GLN A 72 9.75 2.19 -6.38
N HIS A 73 9.93 1.87 -5.10
CA HIS A 73 11.19 1.30 -4.63
C HIS A 73 11.34 -0.14 -5.17
N PRO A 74 12.54 -0.58 -5.61
CA PRO A 74 12.77 -1.92 -6.15
C PRO A 74 12.22 -3.08 -5.31
N ARG A 75 12.36 -3.00 -3.97
CA ARG A 75 11.74 -3.97 -3.03
C ARG A 75 10.22 -4.05 -3.12
N ASP A 76 9.53 -2.91 -3.21
CA ASP A 76 8.06 -2.93 -3.34
C ASP A 76 7.67 -3.48 -4.72
N LEU A 77 8.39 -3.09 -5.78
CA LEU A 77 8.17 -3.59 -7.14
C LEU A 77 8.43 -5.10 -7.25
N PHE A 78 9.40 -5.63 -6.51
CA PHE A 78 9.64 -7.07 -6.41
C PHE A 78 8.45 -7.79 -5.75
N ASP A 79 7.90 -7.26 -4.67
CA ASP A 79 6.72 -7.83 -4.03
C ASP A 79 5.49 -7.80 -4.95
N ILE A 80 5.29 -6.70 -5.68
CA ILE A 80 4.20 -6.57 -6.66
C ILE A 80 4.41 -7.51 -7.85
N ARG A 81 5.66 -7.71 -8.29
CA ARG A 81 5.97 -8.72 -9.30
C ARG A 81 5.52 -10.11 -8.83
N GLN A 82 5.84 -10.50 -7.60
CA GLN A 82 5.41 -11.78 -7.05
C GLN A 82 3.88 -11.90 -7.02
N LEU A 83 3.17 -10.82 -6.68
CA LEU A 83 1.71 -10.78 -6.73
C LEU A 83 1.18 -11.04 -8.16
N HIS A 84 1.75 -10.38 -9.17
CA HIS A 84 1.36 -10.58 -10.57
C HIS A 84 1.72 -11.96 -11.11
N ASP A 85 2.86 -12.52 -10.67
CA ASP A 85 3.30 -13.86 -11.08
C ASP A 85 2.41 -14.96 -10.47
N ALA A 86 1.75 -14.67 -9.33
CA ALA A 86 0.79 -15.57 -8.70
C ALA A 86 -0.58 -15.65 -9.43
N GLY A 87 -0.86 -14.72 -10.35
CA GLY A 87 -2.06 -14.72 -11.16
C GLY A 87 -2.82 -13.39 -11.15
N GLU A 88 -4.12 -13.46 -11.43
CA GLU A 88 -5.02 -12.30 -11.33
C GLU A 88 -5.11 -11.83 -9.86
N ILE A 89 -5.10 -10.51 -9.67
CA ILE A 89 -5.18 -9.94 -8.32
C ILE A 89 -6.61 -10.12 -7.81
N PRO A 90 -6.83 -10.86 -6.69
CA PRO A 90 -8.16 -11.07 -6.15
C PRO A 90 -8.86 -9.78 -5.73
N ASP A 91 -10.18 -9.78 -5.82
CA ASP A 91 -11.03 -8.64 -5.44
C ASP A 91 -10.78 -8.16 -4.01
N GLY A 92 -10.53 -9.05 -3.05
CA GLY A 92 -10.22 -8.67 -1.67
C GLY A 92 -8.95 -7.80 -1.56
N ILE A 93 -7.90 -8.11 -2.33
CA ILE A 93 -6.68 -7.29 -2.38
C ILE A 93 -6.98 -5.92 -3.03
N ARG A 94 -7.75 -5.92 -4.13
CA ARG A 94 -8.16 -4.68 -4.82
C ARG A 94 -8.99 -3.77 -3.91
N GLN A 95 -9.95 -4.34 -3.19
CA GLN A 95 -10.81 -3.64 -2.24
C GLN A 95 -9.99 -3.09 -1.06
N ALA A 96 -9.06 -3.87 -0.51
CA ALA A 96 -8.11 -3.37 0.48
C ALA A 96 -7.32 -2.18 -0.08
N TYR A 97 -6.73 -2.33 -1.28
CA TYR A 97 -6.02 -1.24 -1.95
C TYR A 97 -6.86 0.05 -2.03
N VAL A 98 -8.16 -0.03 -2.37
CA VAL A 98 -9.06 1.14 -2.40
C VAL A 98 -9.20 1.80 -1.03
N VAL A 99 -9.36 1.01 0.04
CA VAL A 99 -9.47 1.53 1.42
C VAL A 99 -8.15 2.19 1.86
N TYR A 100 -7.01 1.53 1.61
CA TYR A 100 -5.69 2.10 1.89
C TYR A 100 -5.42 3.38 1.09
N LEU A 101 -5.84 3.42 -0.18
CA LEU A 101 -5.75 4.58 -1.05
C LEU A 101 -6.60 5.76 -0.54
N ALA A 102 -7.82 5.48 -0.07
CA ALA A 102 -8.71 6.49 0.52
C ALA A 102 -8.06 7.15 1.75
N GLY A 103 -7.36 6.37 2.59
CA GLY A 103 -6.62 6.87 3.75
C GLY A 103 -5.19 7.37 3.47
N HIS A 104 -4.68 7.20 2.24
CA HIS A 104 -3.26 7.43 1.95
C HIS A 104 -2.88 8.92 2.08
N ARG A 105 -1.65 9.25 2.49
CA ARG A 105 -1.23 10.66 2.69
C ARG A 105 -1.15 11.48 1.39
N ARG A 106 -0.77 10.86 0.27
CA ARG A 106 -0.68 11.52 -1.04
C ARG A 106 -2.07 11.73 -1.65
N PRO A 107 -2.24 12.67 -2.59
CA PRO A 107 -3.46 12.78 -3.39
C PRO A 107 -3.79 11.46 -4.10
N ILE A 108 -5.06 11.05 -4.09
CA ILE A 108 -5.54 9.81 -4.72
C ILE A 108 -5.11 9.74 -6.19
N THR A 109 -5.25 10.86 -6.91
CA THR A 109 -4.86 11.01 -8.32
C THR A 109 -3.40 10.69 -8.59
N GLU A 110 -2.50 10.92 -7.63
CA GLU A 110 -1.06 10.67 -7.83
C GLU A 110 -0.69 9.19 -7.69
N LEU A 111 -1.54 8.37 -7.08
CA LEU A 111 -1.36 6.92 -7.04
C LEU A 111 -2.09 6.23 -8.19
N LEU A 112 -3.22 6.78 -8.65
CA LEU A 112 -3.95 6.27 -9.81
C LEU A 112 -3.28 6.62 -11.14
N ALA A 113 -2.63 7.79 -11.22
CA ALA A 113 -1.85 8.22 -12.36
C ALA A 113 -0.43 8.65 -11.91
N PRO A 114 0.42 7.70 -11.50
CA PRO A 114 1.74 7.98 -10.96
C PRO A 114 2.73 8.38 -12.06
N ASN A 115 3.60 9.34 -11.75
CA ASN A 115 4.76 9.66 -12.59
C ASN A 115 5.84 8.59 -12.42
N ARG A 116 6.41 8.09 -13.52
CA ARG A 116 7.56 7.18 -13.48
C ARG A 116 8.76 7.85 -12.80
N LYS A 117 9.43 7.14 -11.90
CA LYS A 117 10.66 7.57 -11.23
C LYS A 117 11.85 6.72 -11.68
N PRO A 118 13.07 7.29 -11.79
CA PRO A 118 14.27 6.49 -11.95
C PRO A 118 14.45 5.58 -10.72
N ILE A 119 14.87 4.34 -10.95
CA ILE A 119 15.05 3.33 -9.89
C ILE A 119 16.41 2.64 -9.96
N GLU A 120 17.27 3.04 -10.90
CA GLU A 120 18.59 2.48 -11.19
C GLU A 120 19.51 2.56 -9.96
N ASP A 121 19.63 3.75 -9.38
CA ASP A 121 20.46 3.97 -8.18
C ASP A 121 19.91 3.20 -6.98
N LEU A 122 18.58 3.21 -6.80
CA LEU A 122 17.93 2.46 -5.71
C LEU A 122 18.12 0.96 -5.90
N TYR A 123 18.09 0.48 -7.13
CA TYR A 123 18.31 -0.92 -7.45
C TYR A 123 19.75 -1.32 -7.09
N ALA A 124 20.74 -0.58 -7.57
CA ALA A 124 22.14 -0.87 -7.36
C ALA A 124 22.53 -0.87 -5.86
N HIS A 125 22.01 0.08 -5.07
CA HIS A 125 22.45 0.27 -3.68
C HIS A 125 21.54 -0.36 -2.62
N HIS A 126 20.27 -0.64 -2.95
CA HIS A 126 19.26 -1.03 -1.96
C HIS A 126 18.44 -2.27 -2.33
N PHE A 127 18.81 -2.98 -3.39
CA PHE A 127 18.13 -4.21 -3.83
C PHE A 127 19.06 -5.26 -4.44
N ALA A 128 20.05 -4.87 -5.23
CA ALA A 128 21.00 -5.82 -5.83
C ALA A 128 21.64 -6.71 -4.75
N GLY A 129 21.56 -8.02 -4.93
CA GLY A 129 22.05 -9.02 -3.96
C GLY A 129 21.13 -9.32 -2.77
N MET A 130 19.93 -8.72 -2.68
CA MET A 130 18.99 -9.00 -1.58
C MET A 130 18.17 -10.29 -1.75
N THR A 131 18.04 -10.79 -2.98
CA THR A 131 17.22 -11.97 -3.31
C THR A 131 18.11 -13.19 -3.55
N HIS A 132 17.63 -14.39 -3.22
CA HIS A 132 18.37 -15.63 -3.48
C HIS A 132 18.69 -15.84 -4.97
N GLN A 133 17.70 -15.57 -5.82
CA GLN A 133 17.88 -15.50 -7.26
C GLN A 133 17.99 -14.03 -7.67
N PRO A 134 19.06 -13.61 -8.37
CA PRO A 134 19.17 -12.26 -8.90
C PRO A 134 17.95 -11.91 -9.76
N ILE A 135 17.46 -10.69 -9.60
CA ILE A 135 16.36 -10.15 -10.40
C ILE A 135 16.88 -8.95 -11.15
N GLU A 136 16.90 -9.04 -12.48
CA GLU A 136 17.34 -7.95 -13.35
C GLU A 136 16.44 -6.72 -13.21
N LEU A 137 17.03 -5.54 -13.38
CA LEU A 137 16.35 -4.25 -13.26
C LEU A 137 15.13 -4.18 -14.19
N GLU A 138 15.25 -4.64 -15.43
CA GLU A 138 14.21 -4.62 -16.45
C GLU A 138 12.96 -5.39 -16.01
N LYS A 139 13.12 -6.43 -15.18
CA LYS A 139 11.98 -7.18 -14.63
C LYS A 139 11.19 -6.35 -13.62
N LEU A 140 11.86 -5.52 -12.83
CA LEU A 140 11.21 -4.60 -11.89
C LEU A 140 10.55 -3.45 -12.64
N GLU A 141 11.16 -2.96 -13.73
CA GLU A 141 10.56 -1.94 -14.57
C GLU A 141 9.31 -2.44 -15.29
N ALA A 142 9.32 -3.69 -15.76
CA ALA A 142 8.14 -4.35 -16.31
C ALA A 142 7.04 -4.50 -15.26
N ALA A 143 7.37 -4.91 -14.04
CA ALA A 143 6.42 -4.98 -12.93
C ALA A 143 5.80 -3.61 -12.61
N ARG A 144 6.59 -2.53 -12.64
CA ARG A 144 6.09 -1.15 -12.49
C ARG A 144 5.10 -0.78 -13.58
N THR A 145 5.40 -1.09 -14.84
CA THR A 145 4.49 -0.81 -15.96
C THR A 145 3.16 -1.53 -15.78
N ARG A 146 3.19 -2.83 -15.47
CA ARG A 146 1.97 -3.62 -15.19
C ARG A 146 1.18 -3.08 -14.00
N LEU A 147 1.86 -2.65 -12.94
CA LEU A 147 1.22 -2.02 -11.79
C LEU A 147 0.50 -0.72 -12.16
N PHE A 148 1.09 0.12 -13.01
CA PHE A 148 0.45 1.38 -13.44
C PHE A 148 -0.78 1.12 -14.30
N GLU A 149 -0.68 0.18 -15.24
CA GLU A 149 -1.81 -0.28 -16.06
C GLU A 149 -2.95 -0.84 -15.19
N TRP A 150 -2.59 -1.68 -14.21
CA TRP A 150 -3.57 -2.23 -13.27
C TRP A 150 -4.23 -1.12 -12.43
N ALA A 151 -3.46 -0.18 -11.86
CA ALA A 151 -4.01 0.89 -11.03
C ALA A 151 -4.98 1.81 -11.80
N ALA A 152 -4.77 1.98 -13.11
CA ALA A 152 -5.64 2.77 -13.97
C ALA A 152 -6.95 2.05 -14.35
N THR A 153 -6.97 0.72 -14.35
CA THR A 153 -8.07 -0.06 -14.96
C THR A 153 -8.81 -0.96 -13.98
N ALA A 154 -8.23 -1.29 -12.84
CA ALA A 154 -8.75 -2.34 -11.95
C ALA A 154 -10.01 -1.93 -11.19
N LEU A 155 -10.24 -0.63 -10.97
CA LEU A 155 -11.32 -0.17 -10.10
C LEU A 155 -12.70 -0.42 -10.69
N SER A 156 -13.59 -0.95 -9.86
CA SER A 156 -15.02 -1.04 -10.19
C SER A 156 -15.71 0.32 -10.13
N GLU A 157 -16.90 0.43 -10.73
CA GLU A 157 -17.73 1.63 -10.67
C GLU A 157 -17.93 2.13 -9.23
N ASP A 158 -18.33 1.24 -8.32
CA ASP A 158 -18.59 1.60 -6.93
C ASP A 158 -17.33 2.07 -6.20
N GLU A 159 -16.17 1.49 -6.50
CA GLU A 159 -14.90 1.93 -5.92
C GLU A 159 -14.46 3.30 -6.45
N ARG A 160 -14.65 3.56 -7.75
CA ARG A 160 -14.42 4.90 -8.31
C ARG A 160 -15.30 5.94 -7.62
N MET A 161 -16.59 5.64 -7.48
CA MET A 161 -17.54 6.52 -6.81
C MET A 161 -17.25 6.68 -5.32
N PHE A 162 -16.80 5.64 -4.63
CA PHE A 162 -16.34 5.72 -3.25
C PHE A 162 -15.17 6.69 -3.11
N LEU A 163 -14.10 6.54 -3.90
CA LEU A 163 -12.94 7.46 -3.84
C LEU A 163 -13.32 8.90 -4.18
N LEU A 164 -14.26 9.09 -5.11
CA LEU A 164 -14.80 10.40 -5.44
C LEU A 164 -15.55 11.02 -4.25
N SER A 165 -16.40 10.25 -3.57
CA SER A 165 -17.16 10.68 -2.39
C SER A 165 -16.23 11.09 -1.22
N ILE A 166 -15.13 10.35 -1.02
CA ILE A 166 -14.07 10.71 -0.08
C ILE A 166 -13.47 12.08 -0.43
N LYS A 167 -13.19 12.33 -1.71
CA LYS A 167 -12.63 13.60 -2.16
C LYS A 167 -13.64 14.75 -2.11
N GLN A 168 -14.94 14.47 -2.21
CA GLN A 168 -16.01 15.45 -1.99
C GLN A 168 -16.11 15.86 -0.51
N GLY A 169 -15.71 14.98 0.41
CA GLY A 169 -15.80 15.21 1.86
C GLY A 169 -17.08 14.65 2.50
N GLU A 170 -17.90 14.00 1.69
CA GLU A 170 -19.18 13.35 2.01
C GLU A 170 -19.09 11.87 1.56
N PRO A 171 -18.44 10.99 2.34
CA PRO A 171 -18.19 9.62 1.91
C PRO A 171 -19.47 8.80 1.82
N ASP A 172 -19.61 8.04 0.73
CA ASP A 172 -20.67 7.05 0.54
C ASP A 172 -20.16 5.67 0.98
N TRP A 173 -20.29 5.37 2.27
CA TRP A 173 -19.77 4.14 2.87
C TRP A 173 -20.43 2.87 2.31
N ALA A 174 -21.66 2.97 1.80
CA ALA A 174 -22.41 1.83 1.28
C ALA A 174 -21.84 1.28 -0.04
N ARG A 175 -20.91 2.00 -0.68
CA ARG A 175 -20.23 1.58 -1.91
C ARG A 175 -19.20 0.48 -1.71
N LEU A 176 -18.74 0.27 -0.46
CA LEU A 176 -17.82 -0.82 -0.15
C LEU A 176 -18.47 -1.79 0.85
N PRO A 177 -18.18 -3.09 0.75
CA PRO A 177 -18.76 -4.12 1.61
C PRO A 177 -18.05 -4.20 2.99
N PHE A 178 -17.64 -3.06 3.55
CA PHE A 178 -16.92 -3.01 4.82
C PHE A 178 -17.61 -2.09 5.82
N GLU A 179 -17.77 -2.60 7.02
CA GLU A 179 -18.28 -1.83 8.15
C GLU A 179 -17.16 -0.99 8.79
N ASN A 180 -17.56 0.03 9.55
CA ASN A 180 -16.68 0.86 10.38
C ASN A 180 -15.57 1.61 9.64
N LEU A 181 -15.62 1.75 8.32
CA LEU A 181 -14.67 2.57 7.54
C LEU A 181 -14.69 4.05 7.98
N ASP A 182 -15.81 4.52 8.52
CA ASP A 182 -15.97 5.83 9.13
C ASP A 182 -15.15 6.00 10.41
N GLN A 183 -14.68 4.93 11.04
CA GLN A 183 -13.83 4.98 12.24
C GLN A 183 -12.33 4.88 11.91
N TRP A 184 -11.97 4.64 10.65
CA TRP A 184 -10.58 4.44 10.25
C TRP A 184 -9.75 5.72 10.39
N PRO A 185 -8.68 5.75 11.22
CA PRO A 185 -7.93 6.98 11.49
C PRO A 185 -7.33 7.63 10.24
N ALA A 186 -6.82 6.81 9.30
CA ALA A 186 -6.23 7.30 8.06
C ALA A 186 -7.28 7.97 7.15
N ILE A 187 -8.48 7.40 7.08
CA ILE A 187 -9.60 7.97 6.31
C ILE A 187 -10.12 9.24 6.99
N GLN A 188 -10.29 9.23 8.32
CA GLN A 188 -10.69 10.43 9.06
C GLN A 188 -9.68 11.57 8.91
N TRP A 189 -8.38 11.26 8.90
CA TRP A 189 -7.35 12.24 8.62
C TRP A 189 -7.43 12.78 7.19
N LYS A 190 -7.69 11.92 6.20
CA LYS A 190 -7.93 12.36 4.81
C LYS A 190 -9.12 13.33 4.75
N LEU A 191 -10.24 12.98 5.36
CA LEU A 191 -11.46 13.78 5.34
C LEU A 191 -11.28 15.12 6.05
N HIS A 192 -10.55 15.13 7.17
CA HIS A 192 -10.14 16.36 7.82
C HIS A 192 -9.40 17.28 6.84
N ASN A 193 -8.37 16.77 6.14
CA ASN A 193 -7.60 17.57 5.19
C ASN A 193 -8.44 18.05 3.99
N VAL A 194 -9.36 17.22 3.48
CA VAL A 194 -10.29 17.59 2.41
C VAL A 194 -11.17 18.77 2.84
N ARG A 195 -11.73 18.72 4.05
CA ARG A 195 -12.62 19.77 4.60
C ARG A 195 -11.89 21.08 4.89
N GLN A 196 -10.58 21.05 5.09
CA GLN A 196 -9.74 22.24 5.30
C GLN A 196 -9.28 22.89 3.99
N MET A 197 -9.57 22.30 2.82
CA MET A 197 -9.20 22.88 1.53
C MET A 197 -10.00 24.15 1.22
N SER A 198 -9.39 25.12 0.55
CA SER A 198 -10.14 26.24 -0.02
C SER A 198 -11.07 25.74 -1.14
N THR A 199 -12.22 26.40 -1.33
CA THR A 199 -13.19 26.02 -2.37
C THR A 199 -12.56 25.88 -3.75
N ARG A 200 -11.65 26.79 -4.12
CA ARG A 200 -10.94 26.74 -5.40
C ARG A 200 -10.03 25.52 -5.51
N ALA A 201 -9.21 25.25 -4.49
CA ALA A 201 -8.29 24.11 -4.48
C ALA A 201 -9.04 22.78 -4.43
N HIS A 202 -10.13 22.72 -3.65
CA HIS A 202 -11.00 21.55 -3.54
C HIS A 202 -11.64 21.21 -4.88
N LYS A 203 -12.28 22.19 -5.54
CA LYS A 203 -12.89 22.02 -6.86
C LYS A 203 -11.87 21.55 -7.91
N ALA A 204 -10.68 22.16 -7.95
CA ALA A 204 -9.63 21.75 -8.89
C ALA A 204 -9.17 20.31 -8.65
N ALA A 205 -8.96 19.92 -7.38
CA ALA A 205 -8.53 18.57 -7.04
C ALA A 205 -9.65 17.53 -7.24
N LEU A 206 -10.92 17.91 -7.09
CA LEU A 206 -12.06 17.04 -7.37
C LEU A 206 -12.21 16.80 -8.89
N ASN A 207 -12.11 17.85 -9.71
CA ASN A 207 -12.15 17.73 -11.17
C ASN A 207 -11.00 16.85 -11.68
N ARG A 208 -9.78 17.04 -11.19
CA ARG A 208 -8.65 16.19 -11.56
C ARG A 208 -8.89 14.72 -11.21
N LEU A 209 -9.56 14.45 -10.09
CA LEU A 209 -9.90 13.07 -9.71
C LEU A 209 -10.97 12.48 -10.62
N ARG A 210 -12.00 13.26 -10.98
CA ARG A 210 -12.99 12.88 -11.99
C ARG A 210 -12.35 12.49 -13.32
N ASP A 211 -11.42 13.31 -13.81
CA ASP A 211 -10.73 13.04 -15.07
C ASP A 211 -9.94 11.71 -15.03
N VAL A 212 -9.25 11.44 -13.91
CA VAL A 212 -8.46 10.20 -13.73
C VAL A 212 -9.34 8.96 -13.52
N LEU A 213 -10.51 9.14 -12.92
CA LEU A 213 -11.47 8.05 -12.69
C LEU A 213 -12.43 7.84 -13.87
N GLU A 214 -12.44 8.75 -14.85
CA GLU A 214 -13.37 8.78 -15.99
C GLU A 214 -14.86 8.90 -15.57
N VAL A 215 -15.18 9.78 -14.61
CA VAL A 215 -16.55 9.97 -14.02
C VAL A 215 -17.04 11.42 -13.86
#